data_AF-A0A5Q0SRQ2-F1
#
_entry.id   AF-A0A5Q0SRQ2-F1
#
_cell.length_a   1.000
_cell.length_b   1.000
_cell.length_c   1.000
_cell.angle_alpha   90.00
_cell.angle_beta   90.00
_cell.angle_gamma   90.00
#
_symmetry.space_group_name_H-M   'P 1'
#
loop_
_entity.id
_entity.type
_entity.pdbx_description
1 polymer ?
#
loop_
_entity_poly.entity_id
_entity_poly.type
_entity_poly.pdbx_seq_one_letter_code
_entity_poly.pdbx_strand_id
1 'polypeptide(L)'
;MGFNNIAFLGFSLGGEMALWTFEKFRNIVKALVLFAPGLFAEGPRSNWISKQDGYRYSPFGPFRLKEEVANEMKVNLLHIADKIDVPILIVHSKDDEVLDFRVSVEFYNRVKSTNKQIILFDKGGHTFYDYEVRQRLYKEVTEWLVKRLK
;
A
#
# COMPACT_ATOMS: atom_id res chain seq x y z
N MET A 1 -23.46 -17.70 8.75
CA MET A 1 -23.52 -16.29 8.27
C MET A 1 -22.10 -15.85 8.03
N GLY A 2 -21.70 -15.61 6.78
CA GLY A 2 -20.35 -15.18 6.42
C GLY A 2 -20.29 -13.68 6.16
N PHE A 3 -19.11 -13.08 6.33
CA PHE A 3 -18.85 -11.73 5.87
C PHE A 3 -18.82 -11.72 4.33
N ASN A 4 -19.82 -11.11 3.70
CA ASN A 4 -19.93 -11.10 2.24
C ASN A 4 -19.25 -9.89 1.59
N ASN A 5 -18.91 -8.84 2.35
CA ASN A 5 -18.42 -7.57 1.81
C ASN A 5 -17.09 -7.18 2.49
N ILE A 6 -15.99 -7.82 2.09
CA ILE A 6 -14.65 -7.58 2.63
C ILE A 6 -13.87 -6.67 1.68
N ALA A 7 -13.29 -5.59 2.21
CA ALA A 7 -12.27 -4.81 1.52
C ALA A 7 -10.96 -4.83 2.30
N PHE A 8 -9.84 -4.76 1.60
CA PHE A 8 -8.54 -4.54 2.22
C PHE A 8 -8.13 -3.09 2.09
N LEU A 9 -7.65 -2.54 3.21
CA LEU A 9 -7.14 -1.20 3.33
C LEU A 9 -5.69 -1.29 3.80
N GLY A 10 -4.79 -0.57 3.16
CA GLY A 10 -3.37 -0.61 3.49
C GLY A 10 -2.70 0.75 3.37
N PHE A 11 -1.94 1.14 4.38
CA PHE A 11 -1.14 2.36 4.42
C PHE A 11 0.36 2.05 4.41
N SER A 12 1.16 2.69 3.55
CA SER A 12 2.61 2.49 3.49
C SER A 12 2.96 1.00 3.31
N LEU A 13 3.75 0.41 4.22
CA LEU A 13 3.99 -1.04 4.28
C LEU A 13 2.68 -1.86 4.36
N GLY A 14 1.65 -1.35 5.03
CA GLY A 14 0.33 -1.97 5.05
C GLY A 14 -0.32 -2.05 3.67
N GLY A 15 0.04 -1.17 2.73
CA GLY A 15 -0.37 -1.25 1.32
C GLY A 15 0.27 -2.45 0.61
N GLU A 16 1.55 -2.71 0.87
CA GLU A 16 2.24 -3.93 0.43
C GLU A 16 1.56 -5.18 1.01
N MET A 17 1.30 -5.19 2.31
CA MET A 17 0.62 -6.31 2.97
C MET A 17 -0.80 -6.52 2.45
N ALA A 18 -1.54 -5.45 2.17
CA ALA A 18 -2.88 -5.55 1.59
C ALA A 18 -2.85 -6.23 0.21
N LEU A 19 -1.85 -5.92 -0.62
CA LEU A 19 -1.68 -6.53 -1.94
C LEU A 19 -1.23 -7.99 -1.87
N TRP A 20 -0.25 -8.31 -1.03
CA TRP A 20 0.17 -9.69 -0.75
C TRP A 20 -0.99 -10.54 -0.27
N THR A 21 -1.79 -10.00 0.66
CA THR A 21 -2.95 -10.69 1.20
C THR A 21 -4.03 -10.83 0.13
N PHE A 22 -4.27 -9.78 -0.66
CA PHE A 22 -5.22 -9.83 -1.78
C PHE A 22 -4.88 -10.97 -2.74
N GLU A 23 -3.62 -11.11 -3.14
CA GLU A 23 -3.20 -12.17 -4.07
C GLU A 23 -3.59 -13.58 -3.58
N LYS A 24 -3.51 -13.83 -2.27
CA LYS A 24 -3.87 -15.10 -1.64
C LYS A 24 -5.38 -15.30 -1.44
N PHE A 25 -6.14 -14.21 -1.31
CA PHE A 25 -7.56 -14.22 -0.91
C PHE A 25 -8.47 -13.52 -1.93
N ARG A 26 -8.09 -13.51 -3.22
CA ARG A 26 -8.83 -12.82 -4.29
C ARG A 26 -10.31 -13.17 -4.37
N ASN A 27 -10.67 -14.40 -3.99
CA ASN A 27 -12.03 -14.91 -4.06
C ASN A 27 -12.98 -14.33 -2.99
N ILE A 28 -12.47 -13.67 -1.95
CA ILE A 28 -13.29 -13.09 -0.87
C ILE A 28 -13.20 -11.56 -0.79
N VAL A 29 -12.17 -10.96 -1.40
CA VAL A 29 -11.99 -9.51 -1.40
C VAL A 29 -12.82 -8.88 -2.50
N LYS A 30 -13.60 -7.85 -2.17
CA LYS A 30 -14.45 -7.11 -3.10
C LYS A 30 -13.91 -5.73 -3.47
N ALA A 31 -12.96 -5.19 -2.72
CA ALA A 31 -12.34 -3.91 -3.04
C ALA A 31 -10.97 -3.74 -2.36
N LEU A 32 -10.16 -2.86 -2.93
CA LEU A 32 -8.85 -2.45 -2.40
C LEU A 32 -8.81 -0.94 -2.18
N VAL A 33 -8.25 -0.50 -1.06
CA VAL A 33 -7.90 0.91 -0.83
C VAL A 33 -6.45 0.98 -0.36
N LEU A 34 -5.61 1.69 -1.11
CA LEU A 34 -4.19 1.81 -0.86
C LEU A 34 -3.83 3.27 -0.59
N PHE A 35 -3.19 3.54 0.54
CA PHE A 35 -2.73 4.86 0.96
C PHE A 35 -1.21 4.89 0.96
N ALA A 36 -0.60 5.78 0.17
CA ALA A 36 0.85 5.89 -0.01
C ALA A 36 1.55 4.51 -0.05
N PRO A 37 1.13 3.58 -0.94
CA PRO A 37 1.53 2.18 -0.80
C PRO A 37 3.02 1.96 -1.13
N GLY A 38 3.67 1.13 -0.32
CA GLY A 38 5.05 0.67 -0.55
C GLY A 38 5.15 -0.35 -1.68
N LEU A 39 5.01 0.09 -2.93
CA LEU A 39 4.93 -0.78 -4.12
C LEU A 39 6.29 -1.18 -4.69
N PHE A 40 7.33 -0.41 -4.36
CA PHE A 40 8.69 -0.61 -4.82
C PHE A 40 9.62 -0.49 -3.62
N ALA A 41 10.26 -1.60 -3.25
CA ALA A 41 11.33 -1.63 -2.26
C ALA A 41 12.69 -1.86 -2.93
N GLU A 42 12.93 -1.24 -4.09
CA GLU A 42 14.29 -1.23 -4.66
C GLU A 42 15.09 -0.07 -4.07
N GLY A 43 15.71 -0.39 -2.95
CA GLY A 43 16.84 0.33 -2.39
C GLY A 43 17.59 -0.65 -1.50
N PRO A 44 18.91 -0.53 -1.35
CA PRO A 44 19.64 -1.32 -0.38
C PRO A 44 19.10 -0.99 1.02
N ARG A 45 18.10 -1.75 1.50
CA ARG A 45 17.83 -1.91 2.94
C ARG A 45 19.04 -2.53 3.68
N SER A 46 20.14 -2.80 2.96
CA SER A 46 21.35 -3.50 3.39
C SER A 46 22.36 -2.65 4.17
N ASN A 47 22.13 -1.37 4.45
CA ASN A 47 23.15 -0.55 5.13
C ASN A 47 23.03 -0.49 6.65
N TRP A 48 22.19 -1.31 7.26
CA TRP A 48 21.98 -1.29 8.72
C TRP A 48 21.98 -2.69 9.32
N ILE A 49 23.00 -3.48 9.01
CA ILE A 49 23.12 -4.82 9.61
C ILE A 49 23.79 -4.68 10.97
N SER A 50 22.99 -4.64 12.04
CA SER A 50 23.52 -4.82 13.39
C SER A 50 23.62 -6.31 13.68
N LYS A 51 24.82 -6.82 13.97
CA LYS A 51 25.01 -8.15 14.55
C LYS A 51 24.75 -8.05 16.05
N GLN A 52 23.75 -8.77 16.54
CA GLN A 52 23.54 -8.97 17.97
C GLN A 52 23.25 -10.45 18.23
N ASP A 53 23.97 -11.04 19.20
CA ASP A 53 23.78 -12.43 19.65
C ASP A 53 23.84 -13.48 18.53
N GLY A 54 24.70 -13.25 17.52
CA GLY A 54 24.88 -14.17 16.37
C GLY A 54 23.86 -14.01 15.24
N TYR A 55 22.85 -13.15 15.41
CA TYR A 55 21.82 -12.89 14.39
C TYR A 55 22.06 -11.55 13.69
N ARG A 56 21.70 -11.52 12.39
CA ARG A 56 21.74 -10.31 11.55
C ARG A 56 20.35 -9.70 11.51
N TYR A 57 20.24 -8.44 11.94
CA TYR A 57 19.00 -7.69 11.96
C TYR A 57 19.11 -6.44 11.09
N SER A 58 17.99 -6.09 10.45
CA SER A 58 17.77 -4.79 9.82
C SER A 58 16.83 -3.98 10.72
N PRO A 59 17.23 -2.78 11.21
CA PRO A 59 16.31 -1.86 11.85
C PRO A 59 15.26 -1.40 10.83
N PHE A 60 14.01 -1.35 11.27
CA PHE A 60 12.88 -0.83 10.51
C PHE A 60 12.10 0.10 11.45
N GLY A 61 12.52 1.37 11.51
CA GLY A 61 12.08 2.29 12.55
C GLY A 61 12.45 1.74 13.96
N PRO A 62 11.49 1.63 14.89
CA PRO A 62 11.74 1.06 16.22
C PRO A 62 11.83 -0.47 16.23
N PHE A 63 11.55 -1.14 15.10
CA PHE A 63 11.52 -2.60 15.01
C PHE A 63 12.86 -3.18 14.54
N ARG A 64 13.11 -4.44 14.89
CA ARG A 64 14.24 -5.23 14.39
C ARG A 64 13.71 -6.41 13.60
N LEU A 65 13.91 -6.38 12.29
CA LEU A 65 13.56 -7.49 11.41
C LEU A 65 14.78 -8.38 11.24
N LYS A 66 14.58 -9.70 11.31
CA LYS A 66 15.62 -10.65 10.89
C LYS A 66 15.97 -10.36 9.42
N GLU A 67 17.26 -10.43 9.08
CA GLU A 67 17.73 -10.14 7.73
C GLU A 67 17.01 -10.98 6.65
N GLU A 68 16.74 -12.26 6.95
CA GLU A 68 15.98 -13.16 6.08
C GLU A 68 14.59 -12.59 5.74
N VAL A 69 13.84 -12.14 6.76
CA VAL A 69 12.53 -11.51 6.59
C VAL A 69 12.65 -10.18 5.82
N ALA A 70 13.65 -9.37 6.16
CA ALA A 70 13.87 -8.10 5.48
C ALA A 70 14.21 -8.28 3.99
N ASN A 71 14.88 -9.38 3.63
CA ASN A 71 15.17 -9.75 2.25
C ASN A 71 13.93 -10.27 1.53
N GLU A 72 13.07 -11.03 2.18
CA GLU A 72 11.77 -11.43 1.62
C GLU A 72 10.85 -10.24 1.38
N MET A 73 10.97 -9.15 2.15
CA MET A 73 10.22 -7.91 1.94
C MET A 73 10.77 -7.02 0.80
N LYS A 74 11.76 -7.48 0.01
CA LYS A 74 12.27 -6.78 -1.18
C LYS A 74 11.48 -7.17 -2.43
N VAL A 75 10.15 -7.09 -2.37
CA VAL A 75 9.30 -7.50 -3.49
C VAL A 75 8.83 -6.29 -4.26
N ASN A 76 9.11 -6.31 -5.56
CA ASN A 76 8.44 -5.46 -6.53
C ASN A 76 7.01 -5.97 -6.71
N LEU A 77 6.03 -5.23 -6.18
CA LEU A 77 4.62 -5.62 -6.22
C LEU A 77 3.89 -5.15 -7.48
N LEU A 78 4.58 -4.52 -8.43
CA LEU A 78 3.96 -4.11 -9.68
C LEU A 78 3.37 -5.29 -10.46
N HIS A 79 3.89 -6.51 -10.27
CA HIS A 79 3.38 -7.72 -10.90
C HIS A 79 1.96 -8.12 -10.42
N ILE A 80 1.51 -7.63 -9.26
CA ILE A 80 0.16 -7.88 -8.75
C ILE A 80 -0.87 -7.03 -9.48
N ALA A 81 -0.49 -5.87 -10.04
CA ALA A 81 -1.41 -4.94 -10.70
C ALA A 81 -2.27 -5.63 -11.78
N ASP A 82 -1.63 -6.49 -12.60
CA ASP A 82 -2.29 -7.24 -13.67
C ASP A 82 -3.30 -8.30 -13.20
N LYS A 83 -3.32 -8.60 -11.90
CA LYS A 83 -4.19 -9.59 -11.26
C LYS A 83 -5.38 -8.93 -10.53
N ILE A 84 -5.43 -7.60 -10.46
CA ILE A 84 -6.49 -6.85 -9.79
C ILE A 84 -7.65 -6.62 -10.77
N ASP A 85 -8.73 -7.33 -10.54
CA ASP A 85 -10.01 -7.27 -11.26
C ASP A 85 -11.16 -6.68 -10.42
N VAL A 86 -10.92 -6.48 -9.12
CA VAL A 86 -11.86 -5.82 -8.20
C VAL A 86 -11.71 -4.30 -8.21
N PRO A 87 -12.71 -3.54 -7.74
CA PRO A 87 -12.57 -2.11 -7.54
C PRO A 87 -11.35 -1.73 -6.69
N ILE A 88 -10.60 -0.71 -7.10
CA ILE A 88 -9.43 -0.21 -6.38
C ILE A 88 -9.38 1.31 -6.30
N LEU A 89 -9.03 1.82 -5.12
CA LEU A 89 -8.70 3.21 -4.86
C LEU A 89 -7.25 3.31 -4.41
N ILE A 90 -6.48 4.20 -5.05
CA ILE A 90 -5.12 4.55 -4.63
C ILE A 90 -5.11 6.01 -4.23
N VAL A 91 -4.48 6.34 -3.10
CA VAL A 91 -4.35 7.71 -2.62
C VAL A 91 -2.90 8.00 -2.26
N HIS A 92 -2.36 9.12 -2.75
CA HIS A 92 -0.96 9.49 -2.53
C HIS A 92 -0.81 11.02 -2.54
N SER A 93 0.05 11.58 -1.69
CA SER A 93 0.46 12.98 -1.77
C SER A 93 1.67 13.14 -2.72
N LYS A 94 1.70 14.18 -3.55
CA LYS A 94 2.81 14.43 -4.49
C LYS A 94 4.08 14.90 -3.79
N ASP A 95 3.95 15.47 -2.58
CA ASP A 95 5.02 15.89 -1.69
C ASP A 95 5.43 14.79 -0.68
N ASP A 96 5.02 13.53 -0.91
CA ASP A 96 5.47 12.40 -0.09
C ASP A 96 7.00 12.29 -0.12
N GLU A 97 7.60 12.48 1.05
CA GLU A 97 9.03 12.52 1.28
C GLU A 97 9.68 11.13 1.45
N VAL A 98 8.86 10.09 1.57
CA VAL A 98 9.27 8.71 1.81
C VAL A 98 9.16 7.86 0.54
N LEU A 99 8.07 8.02 -0.21
CA LEU A 99 7.77 7.23 -1.41
C LEU A 99 7.42 8.12 -2.60
N ASP A 100 7.95 7.83 -3.78
CA ASP A 100 7.60 8.57 -5.00
C ASP A 100 6.18 8.18 -5.46
N PHE A 101 5.26 9.15 -5.46
CA PHE A 101 3.88 8.98 -5.94
C PHE A 101 3.80 8.45 -7.39
N ARG A 102 4.82 8.69 -8.22
CA ARG A 102 4.86 8.20 -9.61
C ARG A 102 4.81 6.68 -9.69
N VAL A 103 5.33 5.97 -8.68
CA VAL A 103 5.21 4.51 -8.58
C VAL A 103 3.74 4.10 -8.41
N SER A 104 2.95 4.86 -7.64
CA SER A 104 1.50 4.63 -7.52
C SER A 104 0.76 4.91 -8.83
N VAL A 105 1.19 5.93 -9.58
CA VAL A 105 0.64 6.23 -10.92
C VAL A 105 0.96 5.09 -11.90
N GLU A 106 2.19 4.59 -11.89
CA GLU A 106 2.60 3.44 -12.71
C GLU A 106 1.78 2.20 -12.38
N PHE A 107 1.65 1.87 -11.09
CA PHE A 107 0.83 0.75 -10.64
C PHE A 107 -0.63 0.90 -11.07
N TYR A 108 -1.22 2.09 -10.87
CA TYR A 108 -2.57 2.40 -11.33
C TYR A 108 -2.75 2.15 -12.83
N ASN A 109 -1.78 2.53 -13.66
CA ASN A 109 -1.83 2.33 -15.10
C ASN A 109 -1.82 0.84 -15.48
N ARG A 110 -1.09 0.00 -14.73
CA ARG A 110 -1.01 -1.45 -14.94
C ARG A 110 -2.25 -2.21 -14.46
N VAL A 111 -3.01 -1.67 -13.49
CA VAL A 111 -4.23 -2.32 -12.99
C VAL A 111 -5.24 -2.56 -14.12
N LYS A 112 -5.73 -3.80 -14.25
CA LYS A 112 -6.71 -4.21 -15.27
C LYS A 112 -8.17 -3.92 -14.91
N SER A 113 -8.48 -3.78 -13.63
CA SER A 113 -9.81 -3.38 -13.17
C SER A 113 -10.29 -2.14 -13.90
N THR A 114 -11.49 -2.23 -14.48
CA THR A 114 -12.17 -1.08 -15.11
C THR A 114 -12.74 -0.11 -14.08
N ASN A 115 -12.87 -0.55 -12.82
CA ASN A 115 -13.30 0.27 -11.70
C ASN A 115 -12.10 0.66 -10.82
N LYS A 116 -11.21 1.47 -11.36
CA LYS A 116 -10.04 1.99 -10.67
C LYS A 116 -10.10 3.50 -10.51
N GLN A 117 -9.60 4.01 -9.40
CA GLN A 117 -9.47 5.44 -9.14
C GLN A 117 -8.13 5.72 -8.44
N ILE A 118 -7.53 6.87 -8.76
CA ILE A 118 -6.38 7.42 -8.04
C ILE A 118 -6.68 8.85 -7.61
N ILE A 119 -6.37 9.17 -6.35
CA ILE A 119 -6.45 10.52 -5.78
C ILE A 119 -5.02 10.97 -5.49
N LEU A 120 -4.62 12.09 -6.10
CA LEU A 120 -3.33 12.72 -5.85
C LEU A 120 -3.54 14.07 -5.16
N PHE A 121 -3.00 14.23 -3.96
CA PHE A 121 -2.97 15.52 -3.27
C PHE A 121 -1.67 16.26 -3.58
N ASP A 122 -1.71 17.58 -3.74
CA ASP A 122 -0.48 18.36 -3.97
C ASP A 122 0.37 18.51 -2.71
N LYS A 123 -0.25 18.39 -1.53
CA LYS A 123 0.38 18.48 -0.20
C LYS A 123 -0.09 17.35 0.72
N GLY A 124 0.62 17.13 1.82
CA GLY A 124 0.22 16.26 2.92
C GLY A 124 1.26 15.23 3.33
N GLY A 125 2.35 15.11 2.57
CA GLY A 125 3.45 14.19 2.81
C GLY A 125 3.02 12.73 2.93
N HIS A 126 3.90 11.91 3.50
CA HIS A 126 3.67 10.47 3.61
C HIS A 126 2.46 10.09 4.46
N THR A 127 2.19 10.83 5.53
CA THR A 127 1.15 10.49 6.52
C THR A 127 -0.15 11.27 6.35
N PHE A 128 -0.28 12.06 5.28
CA PHE A 128 -1.41 12.98 5.08
C PHE A 128 -1.56 13.92 6.29
N TYR A 129 -0.49 14.59 6.74
CA TYR A 129 -0.52 15.37 7.98
C TYR A 129 -1.36 16.66 7.91
N ASP A 130 -1.64 17.16 6.70
CA ASP A 130 -2.45 18.37 6.49
C ASP A 130 -3.92 18.11 6.87
N TYR A 131 -4.53 19.05 7.60
CA TYR A 131 -5.90 18.88 8.09
C TYR A 131 -6.94 18.81 6.96
N GLU A 132 -6.85 19.70 5.97
CA GLU A 132 -7.80 19.76 4.85
C GLU A 132 -7.70 18.50 4.00
N VAL A 133 -6.47 18.03 3.76
CA VAL A 133 -6.19 16.77 3.07
C VAL A 133 -6.82 15.60 3.81
N ARG A 134 -6.70 15.50 5.14
CA ARG A 134 -7.33 14.41 5.92
C ARG A 134 -8.84 14.43 5.87
N GLN A 135 -9.45 15.61 6.01
CA GLN A 135 -10.92 15.72 5.93
C GLN A 135 -11.42 15.26 4.56
N ARG A 136 -10.73 15.68 3.50
CA ARG A 136 -11.05 15.26 2.13
C ARG A 136 -10.80 13.76 1.91
N LEU A 137 -9.68 13.23 2.39
CA LEU A 137 -9.35 11.81 2.35
C LEU A 137 -10.46 10.96 2.98
N TYR A 138 -10.86 11.27 4.22
CA TYR A 138 -11.90 10.52 4.93
C TYR A 138 -13.22 10.53 4.17
N LYS A 139 -13.63 11.71 3.68
CA LYS A 139 -14.85 11.83 2.89
C LYS A 139 -14.80 11.00 1.61
N GLU A 140 -13.78 11.20 0.78
CA GLU A 140 -13.70 10.54 -0.54
C GLU A 140 -13.60 9.02 -0.41
N VAL A 141 -12.81 8.52 0.55
CA VAL A 141 -12.62 7.09 0.76
C VAL A 141 -13.89 6.43 1.29
N THR A 142 -14.55 7.02 2.28
CA THR A 142 -15.78 6.45 2.84
C THR A 142 -16.90 6.44 1.82
N GLU A 143 -17.11 7.53 1.08
CA GLU A 143 -18.08 7.58 -0.02
C GLU A 143 -17.76 6.55 -1.12
N TRP A 144 -16.47 6.38 -1.45
CA TRP A 144 -16.03 5.42 -2.45
C TRP A 144 -16.31 3.97 -2.03
N LEU A 145 -16.04 3.64 -0.76
CA LEU A 145 -16.27 2.31 -0.17
C LEU A 145 -17.77 1.99 -0.09
N VAL A 146 -18.59 2.93 0.40
CA VAL A 146 -20.04 2.76 0.54
C VAL A 146 -20.71 2.44 -0.80
N LYS A 147 -20.20 2.98 -1.91
CA LYS A 147 -20.72 2.71 -3.26
C LYS A 147 -20.36 1.32 -3.80
N ARG A 148 -19.38 0.63 -3.20
CA ARG A 148 -18.78 -0.61 -3.74
C ARG A 148 -18.93 -1.83 -2.85
N LEU A 149 -19.16 -1.63 -1.55
CA LEU A 149 -19.32 -2.69 -0.56
C LEU A 149 -20.77 -2.88 -0.10
N LYS A 150 -21.75 -2.31 -0.80
CA LYS A 150 -23.17 -2.60 -0.57
C LYS A 150 -23.57 -3.88 -1.31
#